data_AF-A0AAP2G0U3-F1
#
_entry.id   AF-A0AAP2G0U3-F1
#
_cell.length_a   1.000
_cell.length_b   1.000
_cell.length_c   1.000
_cell.angle_alpha   90.00
_cell.angle_beta   90.00
_cell.angle_gamma   90.00
#
_symmetry.space_group_name_H-M   'P 1'
#
loop_
_entity.id
_entity.type
_entity.pdbx_description
1 polymer ?
#
loop_
_entity_poly.entity_id
_entity_poly.type
_entity_poly.pdbx_seq_one_letter_code
_entity_poly.pdbx_strand_id
1 'polypeptide(L)'
;MRTWFLCKVKYAKENEQGLLKNVSEQYLVDAVSFTEAEARIYDMLGSVIRGDFQVTSIGKSNIVDVFPYDDIDIWHKCKITYVVADADSGKEKKVTQYMLITAHHVKEAYERIYESMSNMLVSFNVPDIVESPIVEVFPYEKDDEELLPPPPSNLRPVSEVKEEQARRDQVRSENEKARAEKDDDPEEETELEAVTDDSIDSENEERQS
;
A
#
# COMPACT_ATOMS: atom_id res chain seq x y z
N MET A 1 -2.34 -3.62 -6.19
CA MET A 1 -2.14 -4.77 -7.08
C MET A 1 -1.72 -5.92 -6.19
N ARG A 2 -2.56 -6.94 -6.04
CA ARG A 2 -2.22 -8.13 -5.24
C ARG A 2 -1.12 -8.89 -5.97
N THR A 3 -0.10 -9.33 -5.23
CA THR A 3 0.99 -10.10 -5.81
C THR A 3 1.11 -11.39 -5.04
N TRP A 4 0.72 -12.47 -5.70
CA TRP A 4 0.75 -13.79 -5.11
C TRP A 4 2.16 -14.40 -5.22
N PHE A 5 2.67 -14.90 -4.11
CA PHE A 5 3.91 -15.66 -4.01
C PHE A 5 3.58 -17.11 -3.67
N LEU A 6 4.21 -18.03 -4.40
CA LEU A 6 4.15 -19.46 -4.16
C LEU A 6 5.33 -19.84 -3.26
N CYS A 7 5.03 -20.26 -2.04
CA CYS A 7 5.99 -20.68 -1.04
C CYS A 7 5.94 -22.21 -0.89
N LYS A 8 7.05 -22.89 -1.14
CA LYS A 8 7.18 -24.32 -0.91
C LYS A 8 7.85 -24.56 0.43
N VAL A 9 7.16 -25.23 1.34
CA VAL A 9 7.62 -25.50 2.69
C VAL A 9 7.82 -27.00 2.86
N LYS A 10 8.88 -27.37 3.58
CA LYS A 10 9.21 -28.75 3.89
C LYS A 10 9.30 -28.89 5.41
N TYR A 11 8.57 -29.87 5.95
CA TYR A 11 8.58 -30.15 7.38
C TYR A 11 8.42 -31.65 7.63
N ALA A 12 8.79 -32.08 8.82
CA ALA A 12 8.60 -33.45 9.27
C ALA A 12 7.22 -33.57 9.92
N LYS A 13 6.35 -34.40 9.33
CA LYS A 13 5.04 -34.75 9.90
C LYS A 13 5.12 -36.17 10.45
N GLU A 14 4.69 -36.37 11.70
CA GLU A 14 4.45 -37.72 12.21
C GLU A 14 3.21 -38.29 11.51
N ASN A 15 3.39 -39.42 10.81
CA ASN A 15 2.25 -40.21 10.36
C ASN A 15 1.64 -40.97 11.55
N GLU A 16 0.41 -41.47 11.37
CA GLU A 16 -0.34 -42.29 12.35
C GLU A 16 0.39 -43.55 12.84
N GLN A 17 1.53 -43.89 12.23
CA GLN A 17 2.42 -45.00 12.61
C GLN A 17 3.63 -44.55 13.46
N GLY A 18 3.69 -43.29 13.89
CA GLY A 18 4.81 -42.75 14.69
C GLY A 18 6.12 -42.59 13.91
N LEU A 19 6.07 -42.62 12.57
CA LEU A 19 7.23 -42.39 11.72
C LEU A 19 7.23 -40.94 11.22
N LEU A 20 8.31 -40.22 11.49
CA LEU A 20 8.54 -38.87 10.95
C LEU A 20 8.81 -38.97 9.44
N LYS A 21 7.89 -38.47 8.62
CA LYS A 21 8.06 -38.36 7.17
C LYS A 21 8.21 -36.89 6.78
N ASN A 22 9.21 -36.61 5.96
CA ASN A 22 9.36 -35.29 5.34
C ASN A 22 8.28 -35.10 4.27
N VAL A 23 7.39 -34.14 4.48
CA VAL A 23 6.38 -33.71 3.52
C VAL A 23 6.78 -32.36 2.94
N SER A 24 6.39 -32.13 1.68
CA SER A 24 6.58 -30.84 1.02
C SER A 24 5.23 -30.34 0.54
N GLU A 25 4.85 -29.18 1.03
CA GLU A 25 3.56 -28.55 0.77
C GLU A 25 3.77 -27.18 0.12
N GLN A 26 2.79 -26.74 -0.65
CA GLN A 26 2.83 -25.46 -1.34
C GLN A 26 1.73 -24.56 -0.80
N TYR A 27 2.12 -23.33 -0.50
CA TYR A 27 1.29 -22.30 0.07
C TYR A 27 1.30 -21.10 -0.86
N LEU A 28 0.15 -20.45 -1.01
CA LEU A 28 0.06 -19.20 -1.77
C LEU A 28 -0.11 -18.04 -0.78
N VAL A 29 0.67 -16.98 -0.93
CA VAL A 29 0.70 -15.85 0.00
C VAL A 29 0.57 -14.56 -0.80
N ASP A 30 -0.32 -13.67 -0.40
CA ASP A 30 -0.33 -12.30 -0.92
C ASP A 30 0.64 -11.43 -0.11
N ALA A 31 1.62 -10.86 -0.80
CA ALA A 31 2.65 -10.01 -0.20
C ALA A 31 3.15 -8.99 -1.23
N VAL A 32 3.94 -8.00 -0.79
CA VAL A 32 4.56 -7.02 -1.68
C VAL A 32 5.98 -7.45 -2.06
N SER A 33 6.67 -8.17 -1.17
CA SER A 33 8.06 -8.59 -1.37
C SER A 33 8.33 -10.04 -0.96
N PHE A 34 9.45 -10.61 -1.42
CA PHE A 34 9.87 -11.97 -1.04
C PHE A 34 10.12 -12.11 0.46
N THR A 35 10.73 -11.09 1.07
CA THR A 35 11.03 -11.08 2.52
C THR A 35 9.77 -11.04 3.35
N GLU A 36 8.77 -10.27 2.92
CA GLU A 36 7.46 -10.22 3.58
C GLU A 36 6.69 -11.53 3.42
N ALA A 37 6.72 -12.13 2.22
CA ALA A 37 6.11 -13.43 1.98
C ALA A 37 6.73 -14.54 2.85
N GLU A 38 8.05 -14.49 3.05
CA GLU A 38 8.76 -15.43 3.94
C GLU A 38 8.34 -15.23 5.39
N ALA A 39 8.38 -13.99 5.90
CA ALA A 39 8.01 -13.68 7.27
C ALA A 39 6.59 -14.15 7.60
N ARG A 40 5.63 -13.83 6.73
CA ARG A 40 4.23 -14.26 6.91
C ARG A 40 4.06 -15.77 6.91
N ILE A 41 4.78 -16.47 6.04
CA ILE A 41 4.76 -17.94 6.06
C ILE A 41 5.28 -18.48 7.38
N TYR A 42 6.33 -17.88 7.94
CA TYR A 42 6.84 -18.31 9.24
C TYR A 42 5.83 -18.07 10.37
N ASP A 43 5.14 -16.93 10.37
CA ASP A 43 4.16 -16.58 11.39
C ASP A 43 2.93 -17.51 11.33
N MET A 44 2.39 -17.74 10.14
CA MET A 44 1.20 -18.58 9.95
C MET A 44 1.50 -20.06 10.18
N LEU A 45 2.57 -20.58 9.57
CA LEU A 45 2.91 -22.00 9.71
C LEU A 45 3.50 -22.34 11.07
N GLY A 46 4.09 -21.38 11.78
CA GLY A 46 4.54 -21.55 13.16
C GLY A 46 3.39 -21.92 14.10
N SER A 47 2.17 -21.45 13.83
CA SER A 47 0.97 -21.83 14.58
C SER A 47 0.45 -23.23 14.21
N VAL A 48 0.56 -23.58 12.92
CA VAL A 48 -0.02 -24.82 12.37
C VAL A 48 0.88 -26.04 12.58
N ILE A 49 2.19 -25.89 12.40
CA ILE A 49 3.16 -26.99 12.41
C ILE A 49 3.86 -27.05 13.77
N ARG A 50 3.68 -28.15 14.52
CA ARG A 50 4.47 -28.42 15.71
C ARG A 50 5.85 -28.96 15.33
N GLY A 51 6.83 -28.08 15.19
CA GLY A 51 8.23 -28.43 14.96
C GLY A 51 8.95 -27.49 14.00
N ASP A 52 10.20 -27.81 13.69
CA ASP A 52 11.00 -27.04 12.75
C ASP A 52 10.53 -27.29 11.31
N PHE A 53 10.21 -26.22 10.59
CA PHE A 53 9.96 -26.24 9.15
C PHE A 53 10.95 -25.34 8.43
N GLN A 54 11.21 -25.67 7.17
CA GLN A 54 12.10 -24.89 6.32
C GLN A 54 11.37 -24.49 5.03
N VAL A 55 11.43 -23.20 4.69
CA VAL A 55 10.98 -22.71 3.39
C VAL A 55 12.03 -23.08 2.36
N THR A 56 11.68 -23.94 1.40
CA THR A 56 12.61 -24.46 0.39
C THR A 56 12.72 -23.54 -0.82
N SER A 57 11.62 -22.89 -1.20
CA SER A 57 11.57 -22.03 -2.38
C SER A 57 10.43 -21.03 -2.25
N ILE A 58 10.68 -19.80 -2.66
CA ILE A 58 9.68 -18.74 -2.79
C ILE A 58 9.76 -18.22 -4.23
N GLY A 59 8.63 -18.23 -4.93
CA GLY A 59 8.55 -17.75 -6.31
C GLY A 59 7.34 -16.85 -6.52
N LYS A 60 7.48 -15.80 -7.32
CA LYS A 60 6.33 -15.00 -7.73
C LYS A 60 5.41 -15.85 -8.60
N SER A 61 4.14 -15.94 -8.21
CA SER A 61 3.12 -16.69 -8.94
C SER A 61 2.59 -15.89 -10.12
N ASN A 62 2.07 -16.60 -11.12
CA ASN A 62 1.35 -16.03 -12.25
C ASN A 62 -0.17 -15.98 -12.04
N ILE A 63 -0.62 -16.33 -10.84
CA ILE A 63 -2.01 -16.21 -10.40
C ILE A 63 -2.33 -14.72 -10.21
N VAL A 64 -3.45 -14.30 -10.77
CA VAL A 64 -3.93 -12.91 -10.71
C VAL A 64 -4.95 -12.76 -9.58
N ASP A 65 -5.94 -13.65 -9.55
CA ASP A 65 -7.02 -13.64 -8.57
C ASP A 65 -7.26 -15.01 -7.95
N VAL A 66 -7.77 -14.99 -6.73
CA VAL A 66 -8.12 -16.15 -5.92
C VAL A 66 -9.56 -15.98 -5.44
N PHE A 67 -10.38 -17.00 -5.66
CA PHE A 67 -11.78 -17.07 -5.26
C PHE A 67 -11.96 -18.19 -4.23
N PRO A 68 -11.85 -17.89 -2.92
CA PRO A 68 -12.17 -18.86 -1.87
C PRO A 68 -13.70 -19.03 -1.78
N TYR A 69 -14.14 -20.27 -1.67
CA TYR A 69 -15.49 -20.68 -1.25
C TYR A 69 -15.36 -21.55 0.00
N ASP A 70 -16.18 -21.29 1.01
CA ASP A 70 -16.13 -21.93 2.34
C ASP A 70 -16.55 -23.42 2.34
N ASP A 71 -16.92 -23.96 1.18
CA ASP A 71 -17.43 -25.32 1.05
C ASP A 71 -16.31 -26.38 1.14
N ILE A 72 -15.11 -26.05 0.65
CA ILE A 72 -14.00 -27.01 0.48
C ILE A 72 -12.63 -26.34 0.36
N ASP A 73 -11.59 -27.03 0.81
CA ASP A 73 -10.19 -26.61 0.76
C ASP A 73 -9.39 -27.25 -0.40
N ILE A 74 -10.04 -27.62 -1.50
CA ILE A 74 -9.36 -28.13 -2.70
C ILE A 74 -9.26 -27.01 -3.73
N TRP A 75 -8.03 -26.63 -4.07
CA TRP A 75 -7.74 -25.55 -4.99
C TRP A 75 -7.58 -26.03 -6.43
N HIS A 76 -8.31 -25.44 -7.36
CA HIS A 76 -8.18 -25.63 -8.79
C HIS A 76 -7.59 -24.39 -9.46
N LYS A 77 -6.52 -24.59 -10.24
CA LYS A 77 -5.91 -23.56 -11.09
C LYS A 77 -6.63 -23.52 -12.44
N CYS A 78 -7.37 -22.43 -12.66
CA CYS A 78 -8.07 -22.15 -13.89
C CYS A 78 -7.23 -21.23 -14.79
N LYS A 79 -7.02 -21.62 -16.03
CA LYS A 79 -6.42 -20.77 -17.05
C LYS A 79 -7.55 -20.08 -17.81
N ILE A 80 -7.53 -18.76 -17.86
CA ILE A 80 -8.53 -17.96 -18.55
C ILE A 80 -7.85 -17.14 -19.64
N THR A 81 -8.48 -17.07 -20.80
CA THR A 81 -8.01 -16.30 -21.94
C THR A 81 -9.11 -15.39 -22.42
N TYR A 82 -8.85 -14.09 -22.51
CA TYR A 82 -9.78 -13.12 -23.05
C TYR A 82 -9.09 -12.22 -24.05
N VAL A 83 -9.88 -11.61 -24.94
CA VAL A 83 -9.39 -10.72 -25.98
C VAL A 83 -9.75 -9.30 -25.57
N VAL A 84 -8.74 -8.43 -25.49
CA VAL A 84 -8.92 -7.00 -25.26
C VAL A 84 -8.70 -6.29 -26.58
N ALA A 85 -9.71 -5.54 -27.02
CA ALA A 85 -9.58 -4.62 -28.13
C ALA A 85 -8.96 -3.31 -27.62
N ASP A 86 -7.82 -2.95 -28.18
CA ASP A 86 -7.16 -1.67 -27.92
C ASP A 86 -7.90 -0.57 -28.68
N ALA A 87 -8.55 0.36 -27.96
CA ALA A 87 -9.43 1.38 -28.54
C ALA A 87 -8.70 2.32 -29.52
N ASP A 88 -7.39 2.50 -29.33
CA ASP A 88 -6.56 3.40 -30.14
C ASP A 88 -5.97 2.73 -31.39
N SER A 89 -5.71 1.41 -31.35
CA SER A 89 -5.01 0.71 -32.43
C SER A 89 -5.86 -0.31 -33.18
N GLY A 90 -7.06 -0.65 -32.69
CA GLY A 90 -7.90 -1.73 -33.24
C GLY A 90 -7.23 -3.11 -33.23
N LYS A 91 -6.07 -3.24 -32.56
CA LYS A 91 -5.33 -4.49 -32.45
C LYS A 91 -5.84 -5.25 -31.25
N GLU A 92 -6.33 -6.44 -31.52
CA GLU A 92 -6.77 -7.38 -30.50
C GLU A 92 -5.57 -8.00 -29.79
N LYS A 93 -5.48 -7.81 -28.48
CA LYS A 93 -4.48 -8.46 -27.63
C LYS A 93 -5.15 -9.60 -26.88
N LYS A 94 -4.66 -10.82 -27.12
CA LYS A 94 -5.06 -11.99 -26.34
C LYS A 94 -4.27 -12.00 -25.03
N VAL A 95 -4.98 -11.84 -23.91
CA VAL A 95 -4.40 -11.89 -22.58
C VAL A 95 -4.77 -13.22 -21.93
N THR A 96 -3.77 -13.88 -21.34
CA THR A 96 -3.97 -15.11 -20.56
C THR A 96 -3.71 -14.80 -19.10
N GLN A 97 -4.67 -15.13 -18.25
CA GLN A 97 -4.56 -15.02 -16.80
C GLN A 97 -4.77 -16.38 -16.14
N TYR A 98 -4.21 -16.53 -14.94
CA TYR A 98 -4.44 -17.71 -14.11
C TYR A 98 -5.21 -17.26 -12.88
N MET A 99 -6.26 -18.00 -12.56
CA MET A 99 -7.10 -17.79 -11.39
C MET A 99 -7.12 -19.06 -10.55
N LEU A 100 -7.28 -18.91 -9.25
CA LEU A 100 -7.40 -20.03 -8.33
C LEU A 100 -8.80 -20.03 -7.73
N ILE A 101 -9.44 -21.20 -7.66
CA ILE A 101 -10.81 -21.35 -7.15
C ILE A 101 -10.93 -22.61 -6.32
N THR A 102 -11.75 -22.60 -5.26
CA THR A 102 -12.04 -23.83 -4.53
C THR A 102 -13.26 -24.56 -5.11
N ALA A 103 -13.14 -25.88 -5.28
CA ALA A 103 -14.25 -26.73 -5.74
C ALA A 103 -14.01 -28.22 -5.45
N HIS A 104 -15.08 -29.04 -5.47
CA HIS A 104 -14.96 -30.50 -5.32
C HIS A 104 -14.50 -31.17 -6.62
N HIS A 105 -14.95 -30.63 -7.76
CA HIS A 105 -14.72 -31.21 -9.08
C HIS A 105 -14.40 -30.14 -10.13
N VAL A 106 -13.69 -30.54 -11.18
CA VAL A 106 -13.34 -29.68 -12.32
C VAL A 106 -14.58 -29.04 -12.97
N LYS A 107 -15.71 -29.76 -13.04
CA LYS A 107 -16.96 -29.23 -13.58
C LYS A 107 -17.53 -28.09 -12.74
N GLU A 108 -17.51 -28.26 -11.43
CA GLU A 108 -18.01 -27.27 -10.48
C GLU A 108 -17.08 -26.05 -10.44
N ALA A 109 -15.77 -26.26 -10.53
CA ALA A 109 -14.79 -25.18 -10.69
C ALA A 109 -15.08 -24.34 -11.95
N TYR A 110 -15.46 -24.98 -13.06
CA TYR A 110 -15.87 -24.30 -14.29
C TYR A 110 -17.16 -23.47 -14.08
N GLU A 111 -18.16 -24.00 -13.38
CA GLU A 111 -19.39 -23.27 -13.11
C GLU A 111 -19.14 -22.04 -12.21
N ARG A 112 -18.40 -22.23 -11.11
CA ARG A 112 -18.04 -21.13 -10.19
C ARG A 112 -17.20 -20.04 -10.85
N ILE A 113 -16.22 -20.41 -11.70
CA ILE A 113 -15.41 -19.41 -12.40
C ILE A 113 -16.23 -18.65 -13.44
N TYR A 114 -17.23 -19.28 -14.06
CA TYR A 114 -18.14 -18.59 -14.97
C TYR A 114 -19.04 -17.59 -14.25
N GLU A 115 -19.51 -17.94 -13.05
CA GLU A 115 -20.27 -17.04 -12.19
C GLU A 115 -19.42 -15.87 -11.68
N SER A 116 -18.19 -16.13 -11.22
CA SER A 116 -17.32 -15.06 -10.75
C SER A 116 -16.92 -14.09 -11.88
N MET A 117 -16.76 -14.61 -13.10
CA MET A 117 -16.40 -13.83 -14.29
C MET A 117 -17.61 -13.27 -15.04
N SER A 118 -18.85 -13.59 -14.68
CA SER A 118 -20.04 -13.04 -15.36
C SER A 118 -20.15 -11.53 -15.19
N ASN A 119 -19.53 -10.98 -14.15
CA ASN A 119 -19.45 -9.54 -13.91
C ASN A 119 -18.48 -8.82 -14.87
N MET A 120 -17.62 -9.56 -15.56
CA MET A 120 -16.68 -9.00 -16.53
C MET A 120 -17.37 -8.83 -17.88
N LEU A 121 -17.43 -7.60 -18.39
CA LEU A 121 -18.05 -7.27 -19.69
C LEU A 121 -17.26 -7.79 -20.92
N VAL A 122 -16.25 -8.64 -20.70
CA VAL A 122 -15.33 -9.10 -21.74
C VAL A 122 -15.57 -10.58 -22.01
N SER A 123 -15.63 -10.96 -23.28
CA SER A 123 -15.70 -12.36 -23.66
C SER A 123 -14.42 -13.09 -23.24
N PHE A 124 -14.55 -14.06 -22.34
CA PHE A 124 -13.47 -14.91 -21.88
C PHE A 124 -13.72 -16.37 -22.27
N ASN A 125 -12.65 -17.14 -22.34
CA ASN A 125 -12.66 -18.58 -22.56
C ASN A 125 -11.79 -19.24 -21.51
N VAL A 126 -12.21 -20.40 -21.01
CA VAL A 126 -11.46 -21.19 -20.02
C VAL A 126 -10.85 -22.41 -20.73
N PRO A 127 -9.62 -22.30 -21.28
CA PRO A 127 -8.97 -23.39 -21.99
C PRO A 127 -8.59 -24.59 -21.11
N ASP A 128 -8.30 -24.38 -19.82
CA ASP A 128 -7.73 -25.43 -18.97
C ASP A 128 -8.06 -25.21 -17.50
N ILE A 129 -8.32 -26.30 -16.78
CA ILE A 129 -8.58 -26.33 -15.34
C ILE A 129 -7.84 -27.55 -14.78
N VAL A 130 -6.92 -27.29 -13.86
CA VAL A 130 -6.06 -28.32 -13.26
C VAL A 130 -6.13 -28.22 -11.75
N GLU A 131 -6.24 -29.36 -11.06
CA GLU A 131 -6.11 -29.41 -9.61
C GLU A 131 -4.71 -28.95 -9.17
N SER A 132 -4.67 -28.02 -8.23
CA SER A 132 -3.44 -27.39 -7.78
C SER A 132 -2.88 -28.13 -6.56
N PRO A 133 -1.56 -28.31 -6.44
CA PRO A 133 -0.93 -28.86 -5.23
C PRO A 133 -0.86 -27.84 -4.08
N ILE A 134 -1.60 -26.73 -4.17
CA ILE A 134 -1.66 -25.69 -3.14
C ILE A 134 -2.56 -26.21 -2.02
N VAL A 135 -2.06 -26.18 -0.80
CA VAL A 135 -2.80 -26.62 0.39
C VAL A 135 -3.68 -25.49 0.91
N GLU A 136 -3.09 -24.30 1.08
CA GLU A 136 -3.76 -23.16 1.70
C GLU A 136 -3.36 -21.86 0.99
N VAL A 137 -4.28 -20.88 1.01
CA VAL A 137 -4.02 -19.53 0.52
C VAL A 137 -4.13 -18.54 1.65
N PHE A 138 -3.08 -17.75 1.85
CA PHE A 138 -3.01 -16.67 2.82
C PHE A 138 -3.23 -15.32 2.12
N PRO A 139 -4.46 -14.79 2.11
CA PRO A 139 -4.73 -13.46 1.58
C PRO A 139 -4.05 -12.38 2.43
N TYR A 140 -3.80 -11.22 1.82
CA TYR A 140 -3.24 -10.08 2.53
C TYR A 140 -4.34 -9.48 3.40
N GLU A 141 -4.31 -9.76 4.70
CA GLU A 141 -5.09 -9.02 5.69
C GLU A 141 -4.34 -7.73 6.01
N LYS A 142 -5.05 -6.60 5.95
CA LYS A 142 -4.52 -5.30 6.40
C LYS A 142 -4.40 -5.21 7.91
N ASP A 143 -4.93 -6.17 8.66
CA ASP A 143 -4.85 -6.18 10.11
C ASP A 143 -3.41 -6.43 10.62
N ASP A 144 -2.47 -6.79 9.75
CA ASP A 144 -1.04 -6.75 10.06
C ASP A 144 -0.49 -5.33 10.25
N GLU A 145 -1.19 -4.27 9.78
CA GLU A 145 -0.87 -2.88 10.15
C GLU A 145 -1.16 -2.61 11.64
N GLU A 146 -2.08 -3.35 12.27
CA GLU A 146 -2.40 -3.24 13.70
C GLU A 146 -1.37 -3.97 14.60
N LEU A 147 -0.62 -4.94 14.06
CA LEU A 147 0.47 -5.62 14.76
C LEU A 147 1.79 -4.84 14.76
N LEU A 148 1.85 -3.70 14.05
CA LEU A 148 2.94 -2.75 14.25
C LEU A 148 2.87 -2.24 15.70
N PRO A 149 3.99 -2.26 16.46
CA PRO A 149 3.99 -1.66 17.78
C PRO A 149 3.46 -0.23 17.65
N PRO A 150 2.61 0.24 18.58
CA PRO A 150 2.07 1.58 18.50
C PRO A 150 3.22 2.55 18.28
N PRO A 151 3.08 3.52 17.36
CA PRO A 151 4.14 4.46 17.09
C PRO A 151 4.60 5.04 18.43
N PRO A 152 5.91 5.02 18.74
CA PRO A 152 6.41 5.49 20.02
C PRO A 152 5.87 6.89 20.27
N SER A 153 5.42 7.16 21.50
CA SER A 153 4.65 8.36 21.91
C SER A 153 5.33 9.72 21.64
N ASN A 154 6.53 9.71 21.08
CA ASN A 154 7.30 10.88 20.69
C ASN A 154 7.18 11.24 19.19
N LEU A 155 6.34 10.52 18.42
CA LEU A 155 6.09 10.83 17.02
C LEU A 155 4.84 11.70 16.88
N ARG A 156 4.98 12.86 16.24
CA ARG A 156 3.85 13.70 15.84
C ARG A 156 3.18 13.09 14.59
N PRO A 157 1.84 13.03 14.54
CA PRO A 157 1.13 12.50 13.37
C PRO A 157 1.43 13.31 12.11
N VAL A 158 1.56 12.61 10.97
CA VAL A 158 1.95 13.20 9.68
C VAL A 158 0.94 14.24 9.17
N SER A 159 -0.32 14.14 9.59
CA SER A 159 -1.36 15.15 9.33
C SER A 159 -1.02 16.51 9.94
N GLU A 160 -0.68 16.54 11.23
CA GLU A 160 -0.31 17.76 11.94
C GLU A 160 0.97 18.38 11.37
N VAL A 161 1.96 17.56 11.03
CA VAL A 161 3.22 18.06 10.43
C VAL A 161 2.96 18.69 9.07
N LYS A 162 2.13 18.07 8.22
CA LYS A 162 1.75 18.63 6.90
C LYS A 162 0.96 19.92 7.02
N GLU A 163 0.03 20.00 7.96
CA GLU A 163 -0.74 21.22 8.24
C GLU A 163 0.14 22.34 8.79
N GLU A 164 1.07 22.03 9.70
CA GLU A 164 2.02 23.00 10.25
C GLU A 164 2.99 23.50 9.16
N GLN A 165 3.44 22.62 8.26
CA GLN A 165 4.26 22.99 7.11
C GLN A 165 3.49 23.88 6.12
N ALA A 166 2.24 23.53 5.80
CA ALA A 166 1.39 24.34 4.94
C ALA A 166 1.11 25.73 5.56
N ARG A 167 0.86 25.79 6.87
CA ARG A 167 0.71 27.08 7.60
C ARG A 167 2.00 27.88 7.58
N ARG A 168 3.16 27.24 7.79
CA ARG A 168 4.47 27.91 7.72
C ARG A 168 4.78 28.43 6.33
N ASP A 169 4.49 27.65 5.29
CA ASP A 169 4.71 28.03 3.90
C ASP A 169 3.77 29.16 3.48
N GLN A 170 2.52 29.16 3.98
CA GLN A 170 1.58 30.23 3.74
C GLN A 170 2.03 31.55 4.40
N VAL A 171 2.41 31.52 5.68
CA VAL A 171 2.96 32.70 6.38
C VAL A 171 4.24 33.20 5.72
N ARG A 172 5.11 32.29 5.25
CA ARG A 172 6.31 32.65 4.51
C ARG A 172 5.96 33.37 3.21
N SER A 173 4.99 32.86 2.45
CA SER A 173 4.53 33.47 1.20
C SER A 173 3.85 34.82 1.40
N GLU A 174 3.11 35.00 2.50
CA GLU A 174 2.46 36.25 2.87
C GLU A 174 3.48 37.31 3.30
N ASN A 175 4.47 36.93 4.11
CA ASN A 175 5.55 37.84 4.49
C ASN A 175 6.45 38.22 3.30
N GLU A 176 6.66 37.32 2.35
CA GLU A 176 7.43 37.59 1.13
C GLU A 176 6.67 38.56 0.20
N LYS A 177 5.34 38.42 0.09
CA LYS A 177 4.47 39.39 -0.62
C LYS A 177 4.42 40.75 0.06
N ALA A 178 4.23 40.80 1.38
CA ALA A 178 4.18 42.05 2.13
C ALA A 178 5.52 42.82 2.12
N ARG A 179 6.64 42.10 1.95
CA ARG A 179 7.96 42.71 1.75
C ARG A 179 8.12 43.25 0.33
N ALA A 180 7.64 42.54 -0.68
CA ALA A 180 7.64 43.00 -2.07
C ALA A 180 6.73 44.24 -2.29
N GLU A 181 5.61 44.35 -1.58
CA GLU A 181 4.70 45.52 -1.65
C GLU A 181 5.23 46.77 -0.92
N LYS A 182 6.21 46.62 -0.02
CA LYS A 182 6.80 47.76 0.72
C LYS A 182 7.98 48.43 0.01
N ASP A 183 8.53 47.80 -1.03
CA ASP A 183 9.69 48.30 -1.76
C ASP A 183 9.29 49.09 -3.03
N ASP A 184 7.99 49.38 -3.27
CA ASP A 184 7.45 50.00 -4.51
C ASP A 184 6.64 51.30 -4.27
N ASP A 185 7.08 52.18 -3.36
CA ASP A 185 6.49 53.55 -3.23
C ASP A 185 7.60 54.62 -3.35
N PRO A 186 7.68 55.38 -4.47
CA PRO A 186 8.61 56.49 -4.65
C PRO A 186 8.01 57.82 -4.15
N GLU A 187 8.86 58.63 -3.50
CA GLU A 187 8.59 59.94 -2.86
C GLU A 187 7.78 60.95 -3.70
N GLU A 188 6.95 61.78 -3.04
CA GLU A 188 6.55 63.10 -3.58
C GLU A 188 6.65 64.19 -2.48
N GLU A 189 7.57 65.12 -2.70
CA GLU A 189 7.73 66.39 -1.98
C GLU A 189 6.54 67.34 -2.25
N THR A 190 6.19 68.24 -1.32
CA THR A 190 6.08 69.69 -1.65
C THR A 190 5.83 70.60 -0.43
N GLU A 191 6.47 71.76 -0.55
CA GLU A 191 6.81 72.84 0.39
C GLU A 191 5.66 73.69 0.95
N LEU A 192 5.93 74.40 2.07
CA LEU A 192 5.66 75.84 2.20
C LEU A 192 6.46 76.49 3.36
N GLU A 193 7.47 77.26 2.97
CA GLU A 193 8.19 78.36 3.65
C GLU A 193 7.23 79.48 4.13
N ALA A 194 7.51 80.44 5.03
CA ALA A 194 8.63 80.86 5.89
C ALA A 194 8.14 82.03 6.82
N VAL A 195 9.07 82.58 7.64
CA VAL A 195 9.13 83.96 8.20
C VAL A 195 8.29 84.17 9.50
N THR A 196 8.72 84.68 10.67
CA THR A 196 9.86 85.43 11.27
C THR A 196 9.73 85.28 12.81
N ASP A 197 10.78 85.06 13.61
CA ASP A 197 11.69 86.03 14.27
C ASP A 197 11.09 86.92 15.39
N ASP A 198 11.92 87.15 16.43
CA ASP A 198 11.74 87.93 17.68
C ASP A 198 10.86 87.29 18.79
N SER A 199 11.27 87.14 20.06
CA SER A 199 12.26 87.88 20.87
C SER A 199 12.38 87.29 22.30
N ILE A 200 13.62 87.23 22.86
CA ILE A 200 14.08 87.76 24.19
C ILE A 200 13.51 87.12 25.49
N ASP A 201 14.19 86.85 26.62
CA ASP A 201 15.55 86.97 27.23
C ASP A 201 15.59 85.97 28.42
N SER A 202 16.65 85.20 28.69
CA SER A 202 17.71 85.37 29.71
C SER A 202 17.33 85.63 31.19
N GLU A 203 17.98 84.86 32.07
CA GLU A 203 18.53 85.12 33.44
C GLU A 203 18.37 83.86 34.34
N ASN A 204 19.46 83.18 34.74
CA ASN A 204 20.28 83.43 35.96
C ASN A 204 19.41 83.33 37.24
N GLU A 205 19.71 82.60 38.32
CA GLU A 205 20.97 82.39 39.04
C GLU A 205 20.70 81.38 40.18
N GLU A 206 21.78 80.81 40.71
CA GLU A 206 21.96 80.11 42.00
C GLU A 206 20.79 80.00 43.01
N ARG A 207 20.68 78.81 43.64
CA ARG A 207 20.62 78.75 45.11
C ARG A 207 21.05 77.39 45.68
N GLN A 208 22.03 77.50 46.57
CA GLN A 208 22.51 76.52 47.53
C GLN A 208 21.37 75.88 48.35
N SER A 209 21.53 74.59 48.66
CA SER A 209 21.33 74.00 50.00
C SER A 209 22.10 72.69 50.09
#